data_AF-A0A524NXD6-F1
#
_entry.id   AF-A0A524NXD6-F1
#
_cell.length_a   1.000
_cell.length_b   1.000
_cell.length_c   1.000
_cell.angle_alpha   90.00
_cell.angle_beta   90.00
_cell.angle_gamma   90.00
#
_symmetry.space_group_name_H-M   'P 1'
#
loop_
_entity.id
_entity.type
_entity.pdbx_description
1 polymer ?
#
loop_
_entity_poly.entity_id
_entity_poly.type
_entity_poly.pdbx_seq_one_letter_code
_entity_poly.pdbx_strand_id
1 'polypeptide(L)'
;LKEGERNIFLSRHCYQPAILVYSKKWFDTLPRDVQEVITNMPHDLTIWGREQVRKIEPVLLKNLKRYGYDIYDPTPEELAPFKAAQKGVPDRVAKEMGPSGVALLKAIRKTF
;
A
#
# COMPACT_ATOMS: atom_id res chain seq x y z
N LEU A 1 7.95 10.36 -13.31
CA LEU A 1 7.80 10.47 -14.77
C LEU A 1 8.79 11.52 -15.21
N LYS A 2 9.70 11.19 -16.12
CA LYS A 2 10.58 12.19 -16.71
C LYS A 2 9.73 13.24 -17.43
N GLU A 3 10.29 14.43 -17.59
CA GLU A 3 9.63 15.48 -18.35
C GLU A 3 9.24 14.94 -19.75
N GLY A 4 7.99 15.16 -20.14
CA GLY A 4 7.43 14.65 -21.39
C GLY A 4 6.89 13.20 -21.39
N GLU A 5 7.17 12.37 -20.37
CA GLU A 5 6.58 11.03 -20.28
C GLU A 5 5.08 11.10 -19.96
N ARG A 6 4.26 10.38 -20.75
CA ARG A 6 2.79 10.36 -20.63
C ARG A 6 2.17 8.96 -20.56
N ASN A 7 2.95 7.90 -20.75
CA ASN A 7 2.46 6.53 -20.69
C ASN A 7 2.45 6.00 -19.25
N ILE A 8 1.32 5.46 -18.80
CA ILE A 8 1.15 4.84 -17.49
C ILE A 8 0.63 3.41 -17.70
N PHE A 9 1.39 2.42 -17.22
CA PHE A 9 0.98 1.02 -17.18
C PHE A 9 0.48 0.68 -15.77
N LEU A 10 -0.81 0.37 -15.63
CA LEU A 10 -1.43 0.04 -14.33
C LEU A 10 -1.07 -1.38 -13.87
N SER A 11 0.20 -1.56 -13.52
CA SER A 11 0.75 -2.84 -13.03
C SER A 11 0.12 -3.36 -11.73
N ARG A 12 -0.49 -2.47 -10.93
CA ARG A 12 -1.12 -2.78 -9.63
C ARG A 12 -0.24 -3.67 -8.71
N HIS A 13 1.08 -3.51 -8.82
CA HIS A 13 2.07 -4.44 -8.27
C HIS A 13 2.35 -4.26 -6.77
N CYS A 14 1.85 -3.20 -6.15
CA CYS A 14 2.12 -2.89 -4.76
C CYS A 14 0.90 -2.30 -4.07
N TYR A 15 0.62 -2.79 -2.86
CA TYR A 15 -0.21 -2.09 -1.90
C TYR A 15 0.68 -1.12 -1.12
N GLN A 16 0.38 0.18 -1.17
CA GLN A 16 1.12 1.22 -0.46
C GLN A 16 0.39 1.60 0.84
N PRO A 17 0.72 0.98 1.99
CA PRO A 17 0.18 1.43 3.27
C PRO A 17 0.82 2.76 3.67
N ALA A 18 0.02 3.63 4.28
CA ALA A 18 0.52 4.73 5.09
C ALA A 18 0.40 4.35 6.57
N ILE A 19 1.39 4.75 7.36
CA ILE A 19 1.33 4.67 8.83
C ILE A 19 1.22 6.08 9.39
N LEU A 20 0.32 6.27 10.35
CA LEU A 20 0.25 7.49 11.13
C LEU A 20 1.18 7.33 12.34
N VAL A 21 2.13 8.24 12.47
CA VAL A 21 3.12 8.24 13.56
C VAL A 21 3.05 9.55 14.33
N TYR A 22 3.26 9.47 15.63
CA TYR A 22 3.25 10.61 16.53
C TYR A 22 4.61 10.77 17.20
N SER A 23 4.98 12.01 17.54
CA SER A 23 6.11 12.25 18.43
C SER A 23 5.83 11.63 19.79
N LYS A 24 6.68 10.71 20.25
CA LYS A 24 6.54 10.08 21.57
C LYS A 24 6.53 11.12 22.70
N LYS A 25 7.42 12.12 22.62
CA LYS A 25 7.52 13.17 23.63
C LYS A 25 6.21 13.95 23.78
N TRP A 26 5.54 14.24 22.67
CA TRP A 26 4.24 14.91 22.70
C TRP A 26 3.14 13.95 23.17
N PHE A 27 3.11 12.73 22.64
CA PHE A 27 2.13 11.72 23.00
C PHE A 27 2.08 11.44 24.51
N ASP A 28 3.25 11.33 25.14
CA ASP A 28 3.38 11.08 26.58
C ASP A 28 2.83 12.23 27.45
N THR A 29 2.64 13.44 26.89
CA THR A 29 2.00 14.57 27.61
C THR A 29 0.48 14.54 27.58
N LEU A 30 -0.11 13.68 26.75
CA LEU A 30 -1.57 13.62 26.59
C LEU A 30 -2.20 12.85 27.76
N PRO A 31 -3.43 13.21 28.16
CA PRO A 31 -4.25 12.39 29.04
C PRO A 31 -4.42 10.95 28.52
N ARG A 32 -4.59 10.00 29.43
CA ARG A 32 -4.61 8.56 29.09
C ARG A 32 -5.77 8.19 28.17
N ASP A 33 -6.94 8.77 28.39
CA ASP A 33 -8.11 8.59 27.53
C ASP A 33 -7.84 9.08 26.09
N VAL A 34 -7.14 10.21 25.94
CA VAL A 34 -6.74 10.71 24.62
C VAL A 34 -5.71 9.78 23.96
N GLN A 35 -4.71 9.31 24.71
CA GLN A 35 -3.74 8.32 24.23
C GLN A 35 -4.45 7.06 23.71
N GLU A 36 -5.42 6.55 24.45
CA GLU A 36 -6.22 5.37 24.09
C GLU A 36 -7.03 5.63 22.81
N VAL A 37 -7.71 6.77 22.69
CA VAL A 37 -8.52 7.10 21.50
C VAL A 37 -7.66 7.17 20.22
N ILE A 38 -6.47 7.76 20.27
CA ILE A 38 -5.64 7.95 19.05
C ILE A 38 -4.79 6.73 18.69
N THR A 39 -4.64 5.76 19.59
CA THR A 39 -3.91 4.50 19.35
C THR A 39 -4.82 3.31 19.11
N ASN A 40 -6.07 3.35 19.59
CA ASN A 40 -7.02 2.25 19.46
C ASN A 40 -8.10 2.58 18.42
N MET A 41 -7.70 2.64 17.16
CA MET A 41 -8.62 2.89 16.06
C MET A 41 -9.45 1.64 15.76
N PRO A 42 -10.80 1.73 15.67
CA PRO A 42 -11.63 0.58 15.31
C PRO A 42 -11.19 -0.02 13.97
N HIS A 43 -11.15 -1.36 13.91
CA HIS A 43 -10.78 -2.07 12.68
C HIS A 43 -11.66 -1.68 11.49
N ASP A 44 -12.96 -1.51 11.72
CA ASP A 44 -13.93 -1.12 10.69
C ASP A 44 -13.63 0.26 10.10
N LEU A 45 -13.09 1.19 10.90
CA LEU A 45 -12.67 2.50 10.40
C LEU A 45 -11.48 2.37 9.43
N THR A 46 -10.58 1.42 9.70
CA THR A 46 -9.47 1.10 8.78
C THR A 46 -9.97 0.49 7.48
N ILE A 47 -10.97 -0.41 7.54
CA ILE A 47 -11.60 -0.99 6.35
C ILE A 47 -12.28 0.11 5.54
N TRP A 48 -13.12 0.91 6.18
CA TRP A 48 -13.84 2.02 5.55
C TRP A 48 -12.88 3.00 4.88
N GLY A 49 -11.78 3.37 5.54
CA GLY A 49 -10.77 4.26 4.96
C GLY A 49 -10.15 3.69 3.68
N ARG A 50 -9.84 2.39 3.63
CA ARG A 50 -9.33 1.71 2.43
C ARG A 50 -10.37 1.72 1.31
N GLU A 51 -11.64 1.54 1.62
CA GLU A 51 -12.72 1.62 0.63
C GLU A 51 -12.84 3.03 0.02
N GLN A 52 -12.74 4.08 0.84
CA GLN A 52 -12.79 5.46 0.34
C GLN A 52 -11.62 5.75 -0.62
N VAL A 53 -10.41 5.29 -0.29
CA VAL A 53 -9.24 5.41 -1.18
C VAL A 53 -9.49 4.71 -2.52
N ARG A 54 -10.05 3.50 -2.50
CA ARG A 54 -10.39 2.76 -3.74
C ARG A 54 -11.45 3.46 -4.58
N LYS A 55 -12.44 4.10 -3.94
CA LYS A 55 -13.49 4.88 -4.64
C LYS A 55 -12.94 6.12 -5.34
N ILE A 56 -11.79 6.65 -4.90
CA ILE A 56 -11.15 7.83 -5.51
C ILE A 56 -10.34 7.45 -6.76
N GLU A 57 -9.83 6.22 -6.86
CA GLU A 57 -8.98 5.78 -7.98
C GLU A 57 -9.58 6.08 -9.37
N PRO A 58 -10.85 5.73 -9.68
CA PRO A 58 -11.43 6.00 -11.00
C PRO A 58 -11.46 7.50 -11.36
N VAL A 59 -11.67 8.36 -10.37
CA VAL A 59 -11.67 9.82 -10.55
C VAL A 59 -10.26 10.31 -10.89
N LEU A 60 -9.24 9.80 -10.20
CA LEU A 60 -7.84 10.15 -10.47
C LEU A 60 -7.41 9.69 -11.87
N LEU A 61 -7.77 8.47 -12.26
CA LEU A 61 -7.47 7.95 -13.61
C LEU A 61 -8.13 8.80 -14.71
N LYS A 62 -9.39 9.24 -14.50
CA LYS A 62 -10.07 10.14 -15.42
C LYS A 62 -9.37 11.50 -15.54
N ASN A 63 -8.92 12.05 -14.42
CA ASN A 63 -8.19 13.32 -14.41
C ASN A 63 -6.83 13.21 -15.11
N LEU A 64 -6.09 12.12 -14.89
CA LEU A 64 -4.83 11.85 -15.59
C LEU A 64 -5.06 11.75 -17.10
N LYS A 65 -6.08 11.03 -17.58
CA LYS A 65 -6.44 11.02 -19.00
C LYS A 65 -6.73 12.42 -19.54
N ARG A 66 -7.48 13.24 -18.78
CA ARG A 66 -7.75 14.65 -19.14
C ARG A 66 -6.48 15.50 -19.24
N TYR A 67 -5.46 15.21 -18.45
CA TYR A 67 -4.16 15.88 -18.51
C TYR A 67 -3.22 15.33 -19.61
N GLY A 68 -3.72 14.44 -20.47
CA GLY A 68 -2.98 13.91 -21.60
C GLY A 68 -2.09 12.72 -21.26
N TYR A 69 -2.41 11.97 -20.19
CA TYR A 69 -1.76 10.69 -19.91
C TYR A 69 -2.45 9.54 -20.66
N ASP A 70 -1.65 8.69 -21.27
CA ASP A 70 -2.06 7.44 -21.89
C ASP A 70 -1.99 6.32 -20.85
N ILE A 71 -3.17 5.94 -20.34
CA ILE A 71 -3.28 4.94 -19.27
C ILE A 71 -3.67 3.60 -19.88
N TYR A 72 -2.79 2.61 -19.70
CA TYR A 72 -3.00 1.22 -20.07
C TYR A 72 -3.38 0.38 -18.85
N ASP A 73 -4.52 -0.31 -18.91
CA ASP A 73 -4.95 -1.29 -17.90
C ASP A 73 -4.71 -2.71 -18.45
N PRO A 74 -3.63 -3.39 -18.01
CA PRO A 74 -3.20 -4.65 -18.59
C PRO A 74 -4.12 -5.81 -18.23
N THR A 75 -4.19 -6.81 -19.10
CA THR A 75 -4.88 -8.06 -18.80
C THR A 75 -4.09 -8.90 -17.77
N PRO A 76 -4.73 -9.88 -17.11
CA PRO A 76 -4.03 -10.82 -16.24
C PRO A 76 -2.88 -11.56 -16.94
N GLU A 77 -3.02 -11.87 -18.22
CA GLU A 77 -1.99 -12.54 -19.04
C GLU A 77 -0.77 -11.65 -19.24
N GLU A 78 -0.98 -10.35 -19.49
CA GLU A 78 0.10 -9.37 -19.63
C GLU A 78 0.83 -9.10 -18.30
N LEU A 79 0.12 -9.26 -17.17
CA LEU A 79 0.71 -9.17 -15.83
C LEU A 79 1.47 -10.45 -15.41
N ALA A 80 1.16 -11.60 -16.01
CA ALA A 80 1.73 -12.88 -15.59
C ALA A 80 3.28 -12.94 -15.64
N PRO A 81 3.97 -12.42 -16.67
CA PRO A 81 5.43 -12.36 -16.70
C PRO A 81 6.02 -11.53 -15.55
N PHE A 82 5.38 -10.42 -15.17
CA PHE A 82 5.82 -9.57 -14.05
C PHE A 82 5.70 -10.32 -12.72
N LYS A 83 4.58 -11.02 -12.51
CA LYS A 83 4.37 -11.86 -11.32
C LYS A 83 5.40 -13.00 -11.24
N ALA A 84 5.74 -13.61 -12.38
CA ALA A 84 6.76 -14.64 -12.45
C ALA A 84 8.16 -14.09 -12.11
N ALA A 85 8.52 -12.91 -12.64
CA ALA A 85 9.80 -12.26 -12.35
C ALA A 85 9.96 -11.87 -10.88
N GLN A 86 8.86 -11.62 -10.17
CA GLN A 86 8.85 -11.29 -8.74
C GLN A 86 8.84 -12.53 -7.82
N LYS A 87 8.76 -13.74 -8.39
CA LYS A 87 8.75 -14.99 -7.60
C LYS A 87 10.00 -15.07 -6.73
N GLY A 88 9.80 -15.16 -5.41
CA GLY A 88 10.89 -15.25 -4.43
C GLY A 88 11.42 -13.92 -3.90
N VAL A 89 11.00 -12.77 -4.44
CA VAL A 89 11.33 -11.45 -3.86
C VAL A 89 10.89 -11.34 -2.39
N PRO A 90 9.66 -11.75 -2.00
CA PRO A 90 9.26 -11.70 -0.60
C PRO A 90 10.17 -12.52 0.33
N ASP A 91 10.55 -13.73 -0.08
CA ASP A 91 11.43 -14.61 0.72
C ASP A 91 12.84 -14.02 0.86
N ARG A 92 13.38 -13.44 -0.23
CA ARG A 92 14.67 -12.75 -0.20
C ARG A 92 14.64 -11.55 0.76
N VAL A 93 13.65 -10.67 0.63
CA VAL A 93 13.49 -9.50 1.50
C VAL A 93 13.29 -9.92 2.95
N ALA A 94 12.48 -10.94 3.22
CA ALA A 94 12.28 -11.44 4.57
C ALA A 94 13.57 -11.96 5.21
N LYS A 95 14.42 -12.63 4.43
CA LYS A 95 15.75 -13.09 4.87
C LYS A 95 16.70 -11.92 5.14
N GLU A 96 16.71 -10.90 4.28
CA GLU A 96 17.52 -9.68 4.47
C GLU A 96 17.11 -8.93 5.74
N MET A 97 15.83 -8.97 6.12
CA MET A 97 15.30 -8.38 7.35
C MET A 97 15.51 -9.26 8.61
N GLY A 98 16.19 -10.40 8.50
CA GLY A 98 16.52 -11.28 9.61
C GLY A 98 15.33 -12.09 10.18
N PRO A 99 15.47 -12.68 11.38
CA PRO A 99 14.47 -13.60 11.95
C PRO A 99 13.06 -13.01 12.06
N SER A 100 12.94 -11.73 12.42
CA SER A 100 11.65 -11.04 12.51
C SER A 100 10.98 -10.86 11.15
N GLY A 101 11.76 -10.58 10.10
CA GLY A 101 11.25 -10.50 8.73
C GLY A 101 10.69 -11.83 8.23
N VAL A 102 11.41 -12.92 8.48
CA VAL A 102 10.95 -14.29 8.16
C VAL A 102 9.68 -14.65 8.92
N ALA A 103 9.63 -14.33 10.22
CA ALA A 103 8.44 -14.55 11.04
C ALA A 103 7.23 -13.75 10.54
N LEU A 104 7.43 -12.48 10.17
CA LEU A 104 6.38 -11.62 9.61
C LEU A 104 5.84 -12.18 8.29
N LEU A 105 6.71 -12.56 7.34
CA LEU A 105 6.28 -13.13 6.07
C LEU A 105 5.47 -14.43 6.28
N LYS A 106 5.89 -15.27 7.23
CA LYS A 106 5.15 -16.48 7.61
C LYS A 106 3.78 -16.16 8.18
N ALA A 107 3.65 -15.10 9.00
CA ALA A 107 2.36 -14.67 9.54
C ALA A 107 1.43 -14.17 8.43
N ILE A 108 1.91 -13.33 7.52
CA ILE A 108 1.13 -12.80 6.39
C ILE A 108 0.56 -13.94 5.53
N ARG A 109 1.38 -14.95 5.18
CA ARG A 109 0.96 -16.12 4.38
C ARG A 109 -0.03 -17.06 5.08
N LYS A 110 -0.28 -16.89 6.38
CA LYS A 110 -1.30 -17.66 7.13
C LYS A 110 -2.64 -16.93 7.19
N THR A 111 -2.63 -15.61 7.04
CA THR A 111 -3.81 -14.76 7.14
C THR A 111 -4.51 -14.59 5.80
N PHE A 112 -3.77 -14.67 4.71
CA PHE A 112 -4.24 -14.58 3.32
C PHE A 112 -3.83 -15.84 2.55
#